data_AF-A0A382K9B0-F1
#
_entry.id   AF-A0A382K9B0-F1
#
_cell.length_a   1.000
_cell.length_b   1.000
_cell.length_c   1.000
_cell.angle_alpha   90.00
_cell.angle_beta   90.00
_cell.angle_gamma   90.00
#
_symmetry.space_group_name_H-M   'P 1'
#
loop_
_entity.id
_entity.type
_entity.pdbx_description
1 polymer ?
#
loop_
_entity_poly.entity_id
_entity_poly.type
_entity_poly.pdbx_seq_one_letter_code
_entity_poly.pdbx_strand_id
1 'polypeptide(L)'
;MRNPSTVIIHGVVFLLLAGFTLSTHAQTSQSEATKRLISRLEMFSPRIVEVATNVYTAIGYQVSANTMIVGEDGVIIIDPGQAPRFAEPVIDEFQKITNKPVKAIILTHGHGDHFGATPAFMGLGENIEIWARANYGSEMRRASENGLSGGVRPSNTQGFDLPAEQRLGVGIAIPPSRPASNMMRDGVSFDRQQSPQRKMEIINNLVLPTHTFSGERQTLSVAGVELELVAAPGETDDQLYVWLPKEKIVFAGDNFYQSWPNVYPLRGTARRSVRNWV
;
A
#
# COMPACT_ATOMS: atom_id res chain seq x y z
N MET A 1 73.06 8.90 -72.21
CA MET A 1 71.89 9.81 -72.21
C MET A 1 71.08 9.54 -70.95
N ARG A 2 70.96 10.57 -70.09
CA ARG A 2 70.05 10.82 -68.95
C ARG A 2 69.83 9.76 -67.83
N ASN A 3 70.30 10.18 -66.65
CA ASN A 3 70.08 9.81 -65.23
C ASN A 3 68.81 9.02 -64.84
N PRO A 4 68.90 8.19 -63.77
CA PRO A 4 67.73 7.73 -63.01
C PRO A 4 67.31 8.80 -61.98
N SER A 5 66.02 9.13 -61.93
CA SER A 5 65.45 10.04 -60.94
C SER A 5 64.88 9.24 -59.77
N THR A 6 65.48 9.44 -58.61
CA THR A 6 64.97 9.14 -57.28
C THR A 6 63.56 9.73 -57.08
N VAL A 7 62.58 8.90 -56.70
CA VAL A 7 61.29 9.39 -56.17
C VAL A 7 61.21 9.03 -54.69
N ILE A 8 61.10 10.07 -53.88
CA ILE A 8 60.95 10.03 -52.43
C ILE A 8 59.45 10.03 -52.09
N ILE A 9 59.03 8.96 -51.40
CA ILE A 9 58.06 8.80 -50.30
C ILE A 9 56.87 9.78 -50.25
N HIS A 10 55.64 9.26 -50.17
CA HIS A 10 54.66 9.70 -49.16
C HIS A 10 53.85 8.48 -48.69
N GLY A 11 54.34 7.83 -47.62
CA GLY A 11 53.53 6.89 -46.85
C GLY A 11 52.43 7.67 -46.14
N VAL A 12 51.17 7.42 -46.50
CA VAL A 12 50.01 7.96 -45.80
C VAL A 12 49.91 7.24 -44.46
N VAL A 13 50.39 7.87 -43.40
CA VAL A 13 50.10 7.45 -42.02
C VAL A 13 48.65 7.84 -41.75
N PHE A 14 47.75 6.87 -41.76
CA PHE A 14 46.40 7.04 -41.19
C PHE A 14 46.55 7.14 -39.67
N LEU A 15 46.57 8.36 -39.16
CA LEU A 15 46.40 8.65 -37.74
C LEU A 15 44.96 8.31 -37.36
N LEU A 16 44.76 7.11 -36.79
CA LEU A 16 43.54 6.75 -36.07
C LEU A 16 43.43 7.67 -34.83
N LEU A 17 42.77 8.81 -35.01
CA LEU A 17 42.26 9.61 -33.91
C LEU A 17 41.15 8.80 -33.22
N ALA A 18 41.54 7.99 -32.23
CA ALA A 18 40.61 7.44 -31.27
C ALA A 18 40.04 8.62 -30.45
N GLY A 19 38.91 9.14 -30.91
CA GLY A 19 38.13 10.11 -30.15
C GLY A 19 37.64 9.46 -28.87
N PHE A 20 38.38 9.64 -27.78
CA PHE A 20 37.87 9.39 -26.44
C PHE A 20 36.74 10.38 -26.19
N THR A 21 35.50 9.96 -26.45
CA THR A 21 34.34 10.64 -25.92
C THR A 21 34.33 10.38 -24.42
N LEU A 22 34.90 11.30 -23.65
CA LEU A 22 34.62 11.41 -22.22
C LEU A 22 33.12 11.71 -22.10
N SER A 23 32.33 10.64 -21.99
CA SER A 23 30.94 10.74 -21.56
C SER A 23 30.99 11.15 -20.10
N THR A 24 31.02 12.45 -19.84
CA THR A 24 30.79 12.99 -18.50
C THR A 24 29.34 12.63 -18.16
N HIS A 25 29.15 11.48 -17.51
CA HIS A 25 27.93 11.21 -16.80
C HIS A 25 27.85 12.29 -15.74
N ALA A 26 27.08 13.34 -16.00
CA ALA A 26 26.71 14.30 -14.99
C ALA A 26 25.92 13.52 -13.94
N GLN A 27 26.62 13.04 -12.92
CA GLN A 27 26.02 12.44 -11.75
C GLN A 27 25.41 13.62 -10.98
N THR A 28 24.22 14.04 -11.41
CA THR A 28 23.47 15.10 -10.74
C THR A 28 23.30 14.65 -9.30
N SER A 29 23.90 15.39 -8.37
CA SER A 29 23.71 15.13 -6.95
C SER A 29 22.22 15.21 -6.65
N GLN A 30 21.72 14.24 -5.89
CA GLN A 30 20.31 14.25 -5.52
C GLN A 30 19.97 15.52 -4.73
N SER A 31 18.79 16.08 -4.98
CA SER A 31 18.31 17.24 -4.23
C SER A 31 18.14 16.91 -2.74
N GLU A 32 18.21 17.91 -1.86
CA GLU A 32 17.96 17.74 -0.43
C GLU A 32 16.57 17.14 -0.14
N ALA A 33 15.56 17.49 -0.94
CA ALA A 33 14.23 16.90 -0.85
C ALA A 33 14.25 15.39 -1.16
N THR A 34 15.01 14.97 -2.16
CA THR A 34 15.15 13.55 -2.53
C THR A 34 15.87 12.78 -1.42
N LYS A 35 16.94 13.34 -0.84
CA LYS A 35 17.66 12.73 0.29
C LYS A 35 16.76 12.55 1.50
N ARG A 36 15.95 13.57 1.85
CA ARG A 36 14.96 13.48 2.95
C ARG A 36 13.90 12.41 2.68
N LEU A 37 13.41 12.32 1.44
CA LEU A 37 12.47 11.28 1.05
C LEU A 37 13.09 9.89 1.22
N ILE A 38 14.31 9.67 0.75
CA ILE A 38 15.01 8.38 0.86
C ILE A 38 15.25 8.00 2.33
N SER A 39 15.75 8.94 3.15
CA SER A 39 15.95 8.67 4.59
C SER A 39 14.65 8.29 5.29
N ARG A 40 13.53 8.91 4.92
CA ARG A 40 12.21 8.55 5.47
C ARG A 40 11.82 7.11 5.13
N LEU A 41 12.26 6.55 4.01
CA LEU A 41 11.89 5.19 3.60
C LEU A 41 12.33 4.11 4.60
N GLU A 42 13.36 4.38 5.40
CA GLU A 42 13.81 3.49 6.48
C GLU A 42 12.67 3.13 7.44
N MET A 43 11.74 4.06 7.68
CA MET A 43 10.60 3.82 8.56
C MET A 43 9.69 2.69 8.06
N PHE A 44 9.68 2.43 6.75
CA PHE A 44 8.90 1.39 6.07
C PHE A 44 9.69 0.08 5.89
N SER A 45 10.82 -0.09 6.57
CA SER A 45 11.50 -1.39 6.61
C SER A 45 10.62 -2.43 7.30
N PRO A 46 10.41 -3.62 6.71
CA PRO A 46 9.56 -4.67 7.28
C PRO A 46 9.96 -5.02 8.72
N ARG A 47 9.03 -4.89 9.66
CA ARG A 47 9.21 -5.31 11.06
C ARG A 47 7.88 -5.42 11.79
N ILE A 48 7.88 -6.23 12.85
CA ILE A 48 6.82 -6.22 13.86
C ILE A 48 7.21 -5.24 14.97
N VAL A 49 6.30 -4.33 15.30
CA VAL A 49 6.43 -3.39 16.41
C VAL A 49 5.50 -3.84 17.52
N GLU A 50 6.03 -4.16 18.70
CA GLU A 50 5.23 -4.27 19.92
C GLU A 50 4.88 -2.86 20.39
N VAL A 51 3.62 -2.46 20.19
CA VAL A 51 3.12 -1.12 20.55
C VAL A 51 2.86 -1.04 22.05
N ALA A 52 2.37 -2.15 22.62
CA ALA A 52 2.23 -2.41 24.05
C ALA A 52 2.16 -3.92 24.27
N THR A 53 2.14 -4.35 25.53
CA THR A 53 1.92 -5.76 25.86
C THR A 53 0.68 -6.29 25.15
N ASN A 54 0.83 -7.39 24.41
CA ASN A 54 -0.21 -8.04 23.61
C ASN A 54 -0.74 -7.23 22.41
N VAL A 55 -0.06 -6.16 22.00
CA VAL A 55 -0.46 -5.34 20.86
C VAL A 55 0.70 -5.20 19.88
N TYR A 56 0.55 -5.78 18.69
CA TYR A 56 1.62 -5.89 17.69
C TYR A 56 1.17 -5.30 16.36
N THR A 57 2.02 -4.50 15.73
CA THR A 57 1.75 -3.92 14.42
C THR A 57 2.86 -4.28 13.44
N ALA A 58 2.49 -4.94 12.36
CA ALA A 58 3.36 -5.17 11.21
C ALA A 58 3.38 -3.92 10.32
N ILE A 59 4.56 -3.40 10.05
CA ILE A 59 4.80 -2.26 9.17
C ILE A 59 5.82 -2.62 8.10
N GLY A 60 5.74 -1.98 6.93
CA GLY A 60 6.71 -2.15 5.86
C GLY A 60 6.53 -3.40 4.99
N TYR A 61 5.63 -4.31 5.34
CA TYR A 61 5.28 -5.48 4.52
C TYR A 61 4.40 -5.14 3.32
N GLN A 62 3.63 -4.05 3.43
CA GLN A 62 2.67 -3.57 2.44
C GLN A 62 2.38 -2.07 2.63
N VAL A 63 1.39 -1.54 1.91
CA VAL A 63 1.04 -0.11 1.95
C VAL A 63 0.52 0.32 3.32
N SER A 64 -0.39 -0.46 3.88
CA SER A 64 -0.99 -0.23 5.19
C SER A 64 -0.25 -0.97 6.30
N ALA A 65 -0.43 -0.49 7.53
CA ALA A 65 -0.06 -1.24 8.72
C ALA A 65 -1.12 -2.30 9.00
N ASN A 66 -0.70 -3.47 9.47
CA ASN A 66 -1.60 -4.52 9.93
C ASN A 66 -1.36 -4.78 11.42
N THR A 67 -2.39 -4.72 12.24
CA THR A 67 -2.26 -4.88 13.71
C THR A 67 -2.92 -6.17 14.18
N MET A 68 -2.27 -6.85 15.12
CA MET A 68 -2.82 -7.95 15.92
C MET A 68 -2.88 -7.55 17.39
N ILE A 69 -4.07 -7.68 17.98
CA ILE A 69 -4.28 -7.58 19.43
C ILE A 69 -4.52 -8.99 19.97
N VAL A 70 -3.71 -9.42 20.93
CA VAL A 70 -3.80 -10.75 21.54
C VAL A 70 -4.70 -10.68 22.76
N GLY A 71 -5.84 -11.37 22.69
CA GLY A 71 -6.81 -11.49 23.76
C GLY A 71 -6.61 -12.75 24.62
N GLU A 72 -7.63 -13.08 25.40
CA GLU A 72 -7.67 -14.26 26.28
C GLU A 72 -7.76 -15.57 25.48
N ASP A 73 -8.78 -15.70 24.61
CA ASP A 73 -9.08 -16.93 23.85
C ASP A 73 -8.89 -16.78 22.33
N GLY A 74 -8.34 -15.65 21.87
CA GLY A 74 -8.25 -15.33 20.45
C GLY A 74 -7.40 -14.10 20.15
N VAL A 75 -7.37 -13.73 18.87
CA VAL A 75 -6.77 -12.46 18.41
C VAL A 75 -7.77 -11.63 17.61
N ILE A 76 -7.53 -10.32 17.62
CA ILE A 76 -8.26 -9.33 16.81
C ILE A 76 -7.28 -8.75 15.80
N ILE A 77 -7.66 -8.72 14.53
CA ILE A 77 -6.87 -8.12 13.47
C ILE A 77 -7.47 -6.78 13.09
N ILE A 78 -6.66 -5.72 13.00
CA ILE A 78 -7.07 -4.43 12.45
C ILE A 78 -6.36 -4.26 11.10
N ASP A 79 -7.15 -3.95 10.07
CA ASP A 79 -6.70 -3.75 8.69
C ASP A 79 -5.80 -4.89 8.17
N PRO A 80 -6.38 -6.03 7.74
CA PRO A 80 -5.62 -7.22 7.32
C PRO A 80 -4.63 -6.97 6.18
N GLY A 81 -4.80 -5.89 5.41
CA GLY A 81 -3.86 -5.52 4.36
C GLY A 81 -4.43 -5.56 2.96
N GLN A 82 -3.54 -5.52 1.98
CA GLN A 82 -3.87 -5.25 0.58
C GLN A 82 -4.25 -6.49 -0.24
N ALA A 83 -3.57 -7.61 -0.01
CA ALA A 83 -3.86 -8.86 -0.71
C ALA A 83 -3.28 -10.04 0.07
N PRO A 84 -3.83 -11.26 -0.10
CA PRO A 84 -3.35 -12.45 0.62
C PRO A 84 -1.84 -12.65 0.53
N ARG A 85 -1.24 -12.56 -0.66
CA ARG A 85 0.22 -12.69 -0.87
C ARG A 85 1.10 -11.72 -0.08
N PHE A 86 0.53 -10.58 0.37
CA PHE A 86 1.26 -9.60 1.18
C PHE A 86 1.00 -9.78 2.68
N ALA A 87 -0.13 -10.39 3.03
CA ALA A 87 -0.46 -10.74 4.41
C ALA A 87 0.18 -12.05 4.86
N GLU A 88 0.45 -13.01 3.95
CA GLU A 88 1.15 -14.27 4.26
C GLU A 88 2.42 -14.08 5.13
N PRO A 89 3.41 -13.26 4.76
CA PRO A 89 4.58 -13.04 5.61
C PRO A 89 4.25 -12.33 6.94
N VAL A 90 3.17 -11.54 6.99
CA VAL A 90 2.72 -10.92 8.24
C VAL A 90 2.08 -11.96 9.17
N ILE A 91 1.27 -12.86 8.62
CA ILE A 91 0.67 -13.99 9.33
C ILE A 91 1.78 -14.88 9.91
N ASP A 92 2.82 -15.19 9.13
CA ASP A 92 3.96 -15.98 9.60
C ASP A 92 4.65 -15.33 10.82
N GLU A 93 4.84 -14.01 10.81
CA GLU A 93 5.40 -13.29 11.95
C GLU A 93 4.44 -13.26 13.16
N PHE A 94 3.15 -13.05 12.93
CA PHE A 94 2.15 -13.08 14.00
C PHE A 94 2.01 -14.46 14.65
N GLN A 95 2.13 -15.54 13.87
CA GLN A 95 2.07 -16.91 14.39
C GLN A 95 3.28 -17.29 15.26
N LYS A 96 4.43 -16.63 15.08
CA LYS A 96 5.58 -16.76 15.99
C LYS A 96 5.28 -16.20 17.38
N ILE A 97 4.35 -15.24 17.48
CA ILE A 97 3.92 -14.63 18.74
C ILE A 97 2.82 -15.48 19.38
N THR A 98 1.80 -15.87 18.61
CA THR A 98 0.70 -16.70 19.11
C THR A 98 -0.04 -17.44 17.99
N ASN A 99 -0.55 -18.63 18.31
CA ASN A 99 -1.40 -19.43 17.42
C ASN A 99 -2.89 -19.39 17.83
N LYS A 100 -3.29 -18.42 18.67
CA LYS A 100 -4.70 -18.26 19.05
C LYS A 100 -5.55 -17.95 17.80
N PRO A 101 -6.79 -18.43 17.73
CA PRO A 101 -7.63 -18.22 16.56
C PRO A 101 -8.01 -16.75 16.40
N VAL A 102 -8.15 -16.30 15.15
CA VAL A 102 -8.74 -15.00 14.83
C VAL A 102 -10.21 -15.02 15.24
N LYS A 103 -10.63 -14.03 16.03
CA LYS A 103 -12.02 -13.88 16.48
C LYS A 103 -12.71 -12.70 15.81
N ALA A 104 -11.96 -11.63 15.54
CA ALA A 104 -12.47 -10.47 14.84
C ALA A 104 -11.45 -9.86 13.88
N ILE A 105 -11.98 -9.26 12.83
CA ILE A 105 -11.27 -8.39 11.89
C ILE A 105 -11.99 -7.04 11.90
N ILE A 106 -11.27 -5.96 12.12
CA ILE A 106 -11.79 -4.60 12.09
C ILE A 106 -11.22 -3.91 10.85
N LEU A 107 -12.11 -3.44 9.99
CA LEU A 107 -11.77 -2.65 8.81
C LEU A 107 -11.95 -1.18 9.16
N THR A 108 -10.85 -0.44 9.23
CA THR A 108 -10.92 0.99 9.59
C THR A 108 -11.63 1.80 8.52
N HIS A 109 -11.50 1.43 7.25
CA HIS A 109 -12.22 2.04 6.12
C HIS A 109 -12.15 1.21 4.83
N GLY A 110 -12.90 1.63 3.80
CA GLY A 110 -13.08 0.94 2.53
C GLY A 110 -11.99 1.12 1.47
N HIS A 111 -10.71 1.35 1.84
CA HIS A 111 -9.61 1.31 0.87
C HIS A 111 -9.00 -0.09 0.76
N GLY A 112 -8.65 -0.48 -0.47
CA GLY A 112 -8.27 -1.86 -0.81
C GLY A 112 -7.04 -2.38 -0.06
N ASP A 113 -6.14 -1.51 0.34
CA ASP A 113 -5.00 -1.82 1.18
C ASP A 113 -5.34 -2.09 2.65
N HIS A 114 -6.56 -1.81 3.10
CA HIS A 114 -7.00 -2.09 4.46
C HIS A 114 -7.80 -3.39 4.56
N PHE A 115 -8.54 -3.77 3.51
CA PHE A 115 -9.42 -4.95 3.55
C PHE A 115 -9.04 -6.07 2.57
N GLY A 116 -8.25 -5.80 1.54
CA GLY A 116 -8.04 -6.73 0.41
C GLY A 116 -7.41 -8.07 0.80
N ALA A 117 -6.74 -8.15 1.95
CA ALA A 117 -6.17 -9.37 2.49
C ALA A 117 -7.07 -10.11 3.49
N THR A 118 -8.29 -9.64 3.76
CA THR A 118 -9.25 -10.33 4.66
C THR A 118 -9.34 -11.84 4.40
N PRO A 119 -9.44 -12.34 3.13
CA PRO A 119 -9.50 -13.78 2.86
C PRO A 119 -8.34 -14.61 3.44
N ALA A 120 -7.15 -14.03 3.59
CA ALA A 120 -5.97 -14.74 4.12
C ALA A 120 -6.12 -15.08 5.61
N PHE A 121 -6.91 -14.30 6.34
CA PHE A 121 -7.14 -14.52 7.78
C PHE A 121 -8.36 -15.41 8.05
N MET A 122 -9.22 -15.65 7.06
CA MET A 122 -10.47 -16.40 7.26
C MET A 122 -10.26 -17.87 7.63
N GLY A 123 -9.12 -18.45 7.26
CA GLY A 123 -8.75 -19.82 7.65
C GLY A 123 -8.11 -19.94 9.03
N LEU A 124 -7.89 -18.82 9.73
CA LEU A 124 -7.20 -18.78 11.02
C LEU A 124 -8.17 -18.70 12.22
N GLY A 125 -9.47 -18.88 11.98
CA GLY A 125 -10.51 -18.87 13.00
C GLY A 125 -11.85 -19.33 12.46
N GLU A 126 -12.80 -19.54 13.36
CA GLU A 126 -14.18 -19.91 13.03
C GLU A 126 -15.12 -18.76 13.40
N ASN A 127 -16.16 -18.53 12.59
CA ASN A 127 -17.17 -17.49 12.82
C ASN A 127 -16.58 -16.09 13.10
N ILE A 128 -15.54 -15.72 12.36
CA ILE A 128 -14.83 -14.44 12.54
C ILE A 128 -15.80 -13.27 12.35
N GLU A 129 -15.86 -12.38 13.35
CA GLU A 129 -16.60 -11.13 13.25
C GLU A 129 -15.83 -10.14 12.39
N ILE A 130 -16.46 -9.55 11.38
CA ILE A 130 -15.83 -8.55 10.51
C ILE A 130 -16.59 -7.25 10.68
N TRP A 131 -15.95 -6.29 11.35
CA TRP A 131 -16.54 -5.02 11.73
C TRP A 131 -16.11 -3.89 10.81
N ALA A 132 -17.07 -3.05 10.43
CA ALA A 132 -16.83 -1.81 9.71
C ALA A 132 -17.91 -0.75 10.00
N ARG A 133 -17.74 0.46 9.48
CA ARG A 133 -18.82 1.46 9.46
C ARG A 133 -19.98 1.00 8.55
N ALA A 134 -21.21 1.40 8.86
CA ALA A 134 -22.39 1.04 8.06
C ALA A 134 -22.35 1.59 6.61
N ASN A 135 -21.62 2.69 6.38
CA ASN A 135 -21.38 3.23 5.05
C ASN A 135 -20.10 2.69 4.40
N TYR A 136 -19.55 1.57 4.88
CA TYR A 136 -18.34 0.93 4.35
C TYR A 136 -18.33 0.83 2.82
N GLY A 137 -17.21 1.21 2.23
CA GLY A 137 -17.00 1.21 0.78
C GLY A 137 -17.75 2.31 0.03
N SER A 138 -18.24 3.34 0.71
CA SER A 138 -18.98 4.45 0.10
C SER A 138 -18.18 5.18 -0.99
N GLU A 139 -16.88 5.42 -0.79
CA GLU A 139 -16.03 6.04 -1.81
C GLU A 139 -15.90 5.15 -3.06
N MET A 140 -15.65 3.85 -2.86
CA MET A 140 -15.51 2.89 -3.97
C MET A 140 -16.81 2.77 -4.77
N ARG A 141 -17.96 2.75 -4.08
CA ARG A 141 -19.29 2.73 -4.71
C ARG A 141 -19.50 3.97 -5.58
N ARG A 142 -19.25 5.16 -5.03
CA ARG A 142 -19.34 6.44 -5.76
C ARG A 142 -18.37 6.48 -6.95
N ALA A 143 -17.14 6.00 -6.79
CA ALA A 143 -16.17 5.95 -7.88
C ALA A 143 -16.65 5.04 -9.02
N SER A 144 -17.21 3.87 -8.68
CA SER A 144 -17.78 2.93 -9.64
C SER A 144 -18.99 3.53 -10.39
N GLU A 145 -19.93 4.14 -9.67
CA GLU A 145 -21.12 4.77 -10.23
C GLU A 145 -20.79 5.91 -11.20
N ASN A 146 -19.69 6.63 -10.95
CA ASN A 146 -19.24 7.75 -11.80
C ASN A 146 -18.22 7.32 -12.88
N GLY A 147 -17.91 6.02 -13.02
CA GLY A 147 -16.94 5.53 -14.00
C GLY A 147 -15.48 5.93 -13.72
N LEU A 148 -15.16 6.28 -12.46
CA LEU A 148 -13.82 6.68 -11.99
C LEU A 148 -13.08 5.54 -11.27
N SER A 149 -13.54 4.29 -11.41
CA SER A 149 -12.91 3.13 -10.79
C SER A 149 -11.74 2.60 -11.61
N GLY A 150 -10.54 2.60 -10.99
CA GLY A 150 -9.33 2.02 -11.57
C GLY A 150 -8.70 2.84 -12.70
N GLY A 151 -7.95 2.16 -13.57
CA GLY A 151 -7.29 2.75 -14.72
C GLY A 151 -5.88 3.30 -14.45
N VAL A 152 -5.30 3.82 -15.52
CA VAL A 152 -3.87 4.17 -15.63
C VAL A 152 -3.48 5.33 -14.72
N ARG A 153 -4.39 6.28 -14.51
CA ARG A 153 -4.14 7.46 -13.67
C ARG A 153 -3.76 7.06 -12.23
N PRO A 154 -4.55 6.29 -11.47
CA PRO A 154 -4.12 5.79 -10.16
C PRO A 154 -2.74 5.12 -10.19
N SER A 155 -2.51 4.21 -11.15
CA SER A 155 -1.25 3.47 -11.29
C SER A 155 -0.04 4.40 -11.49
N ASN A 156 -0.16 5.38 -12.39
CA ASN A 156 0.90 6.34 -12.71
C ASN A 156 1.16 7.29 -11.53
N THR A 157 0.10 7.79 -10.88
CA THR A 157 0.25 8.74 -9.76
C THR A 157 0.85 8.12 -8.50
N GLN A 158 0.69 6.80 -8.32
CA GLN A 158 1.27 6.06 -7.20
C GLN A 158 2.62 5.40 -7.56
N GLY A 159 3.09 5.54 -8.81
CA GLY A 159 4.35 4.95 -9.24
C GLY A 159 4.37 3.41 -9.16
N PHE A 160 3.20 2.76 -9.17
CA PHE A 160 3.10 1.31 -9.07
C PHE A 160 3.71 0.60 -10.28
N ASP A 161 3.69 1.26 -11.44
CA ASP A 161 4.24 0.74 -12.70
C ASP A 161 5.68 1.21 -12.96
N LEU A 162 6.32 1.92 -12.01
CA LEU A 162 7.73 2.25 -12.12
C LEU A 162 8.60 1.00 -11.88
N PRO A 163 9.74 0.87 -12.61
CA PRO A 163 10.80 -0.07 -12.25
C PRO A 163 11.21 0.07 -10.77
N ALA A 164 11.67 -1.01 -10.16
CA ALA A 164 11.96 -1.03 -8.72
C ALA A 164 12.98 0.04 -8.32
N GLU A 165 13.99 0.27 -9.15
CA GLU A 165 15.02 1.29 -8.98
C GLU A 165 14.53 2.74 -9.10
N GLN A 166 13.37 2.94 -9.73
CA GLN A 166 12.72 4.26 -9.86
C GLN A 166 11.62 4.46 -8.80
N ARG A 167 11.24 3.40 -8.09
CA ARG A 167 10.16 3.44 -7.11
C ARG A 167 10.71 3.77 -5.72
N LEU A 168 10.85 5.07 -5.46
CA LEU A 168 11.29 5.55 -4.15
C LEU A 168 10.21 5.31 -3.08
N GLY A 169 8.97 5.77 -3.29
CA GLY A 169 7.86 5.56 -2.36
C GLY A 169 6.67 6.47 -2.64
N VAL A 170 5.54 6.20 -1.98
CA VAL A 170 4.29 7.00 -2.08
C VAL A 170 4.08 7.92 -0.88
N GLY A 171 5.15 8.20 -0.12
CA GLY A 171 5.15 9.05 1.07
C GLY A 171 4.68 8.36 2.37
N ILE A 172 3.74 7.41 2.25
CA ILE A 172 3.20 6.60 3.35
C ILE A 172 3.61 5.12 3.31
N ALA A 173 4.25 4.67 2.23
CA ALA A 173 4.80 3.32 2.08
C ALA A 173 5.74 3.23 0.87
N ILE A 174 6.44 2.10 0.76
CA ILE A 174 7.07 1.65 -0.48
C ILE A 174 6.09 0.69 -1.16
N PRO A 175 5.55 1.01 -2.34
CA PRO A 175 4.62 0.10 -2.96
C PRO A 175 5.25 -1.23 -3.35
N PRO A 176 4.54 -2.36 -3.15
CA PRO A 176 5.03 -3.65 -3.60
C PRO A 176 5.13 -3.69 -5.12
N SER A 177 6.11 -4.44 -5.62
CA SER A 177 6.29 -4.67 -7.05
C SER A 177 5.09 -5.38 -7.65
N ARG A 178 4.60 -4.82 -8.76
CA ARG A 178 3.59 -5.45 -9.59
C ARG A 178 4.27 -6.28 -10.68
N PRO A 179 3.78 -7.49 -10.98
CA PRO A 179 4.21 -8.22 -12.16
C PRO A 179 4.00 -7.36 -13.42
N ALA A 180 4.88 -7.49 -14.40
CA ALA A 180 4.81 -6.73 -15.66
C ALA A 180 3.46 -6.90 -16.40
N SER A 181 2.78 -8.04 -16.22
CA SER A 181 1.44 -8.32 -16.76
C SER A 181 0.34 -7.41 -16.20
N ASN A 182 0.58 -6.79 -15.04
CA ASN A 182 -0.39 -5.96 -14.33
C ASN A 182 -0.17 -4.45 -14.54
N MET A 183 0.79 -4.07 -15.40
CA MET A 183 1.05 -2.67 -15.74
C MET A 183 -0.13 -2.09 -16.51
N MET A 184 -0.57 -0.89 -16.13
CA MET A 184 -1.61 -0.17 -16.84
C MET A 184 -0.95 0.76 -17.86
N ARG A 185 -1.26 0.62 -19.16
CA ARG A 185 -0.83 1.55 -20.21
C ARG A 185 -1.97 2.51 -20.55
N ASP A 186 -1.66 3.75 -20.92
CA ASP A 186 -2.66 4.78 -21.28
C ASP A 186 -3.81 4.21 -22.12
N GLY A 187 -5.02 4.25 -21.55
CA GLY A 187 -6.25 3.75 -22.19
C GLY A 187 -6.39 2.23 -22.34
N VAL A 188 -5.45 1.42 -21.83
CA VAL A 188 -5.46 -0.05 -21.95
C VAL A 188 -4.85 -0.69 -20.68
N SER A 189 -5.68 -1.28 -19.81
CA SER A 189 -5.18 -2.37 -18.98
C SER A 189 -4.77 -3.49 -19.93
N PHE A 190 -3.56 -4.04 -19.80
CA PHE A 190 -3.22 -5.29 -20.51
C PHE A 190 -4.11 -6.46 -20.08
N ASP A 191 -4.88 -6.26 -19.02
CA ASP A 191 -6.08 -7.03 -18.73
C ASP A 191 -7.28 -6.51 -19.57
N ARG A 192 -7.19 -6.60 -20.90
CA ARG A 192 -8.35 -6.38 -21.79
C ARG A 192 -9.32 -7.56 -21.82
N GLN A 193 -9.10 -8.52 -20.93
CA GLN A 193 -10.06 -9.52 -20.55
C GLN A 193 -9.84 -9.83 -19.08
N GLN A 194 -10.38 -8.99 -18.18
CA GLN A 194 -10.92 -9.58 -16.97
C GLN A 194 -11.98 -10.55 -17.47
N SER A 195 -11.58 -11.79 -17.68
CA SER A 195 -12.48 -12.84 -18.07
C SER A 195 -13.64 -12.77 -17.06
N PRO A 196 -14.90 -12.99 -17.48
CA PRO A 196 -16.01 -13.05 -16.54
C PRO A 196 -15.67 -13.91 -15.31
N GLN A 197 -14.84 -14.94 -15.50
CA GLN A 197 -14.26 -15.79 -14.47
C GLN A 197 -13.38 -15.03 -13.47
N ARG A 198 -12.46 -14.16 -13.90
CA ARG A 198 -11.62 -13.36 -12.98
C ARG A 198 -12.42 -12.30 -12.22
N LYS A 199 -13.41 -11.67 -12.87
CA LYS A 199 -14.36 -10.78 -12.17
C LYS A 199 -15.16 -11.56 -11.13
N MET A 200 -15.69 -12.71 -11.51
CA MET A 200 -16.41 -13.59 -10.59
C MET A 200 -15.52 -14.10 -9.47
N GLU A 201 -14.25 -14.43 -9.73
CA GLU A 201 -13.28 -14.82 -8.70
C GLU A 201 -13.02 -13.69 -7.70
N ILE A 202 -12.87 -12.44 -8.17
CA ILE A 202 -12.72 -11.26 -7.29
C ILE A 202 -14.00 -11.04 -6.47
N ILE A 203 -15.18 -11.14 -7.09
CA ILE A 203 -16.47 -11.00 -6.39
C ILE A 203 -16.65 -12.12 -5.37
N ASN A 204 -16.34 -13.36 -5.74
CA ASN A 204 -16.49 -14.54 -4.89
C ASN A 204 -15.47 -14.55 -3.74
N ASN A 205 -14.31 -13.90 -3.91
CA ASN A 205 -13.28 -13.76 -2.88
C ASN A 205 -13.43 -12.46 -2.06
N LEU A 206 -14.43 -11.61 -2.35
CA LEU A 206 -14.68 -10.42 -1.55
C LEU A 206 -15.38 -10.82 -0.25
N VAL A 207 -14.65 -10.70 0.85
CA VAL A 207 -15.18 -10.93 2.19
C VAL A 207 -15.78 -9.61 2.71
N LEU A 208 -17.09 -9.58 2.91
CA LEU A 208 -17.83 -8.40 3.36
C LEU A 208 -17.89 -8.32 4.89
N PRO A 209 -18.05 -7.11 5.47
CA PRO A 209 -18.35 -6.96 6.89
C PRO A 209 -19.58 -7.77 7.31
N THR A 210 -19.46 -8.54 8.38
CA THR A 210 -20.58 -9.27 9.00
C THR A 210 -21.31 -8.41 10.02
N HIS A 211 -20.62 -7.40 10.56
CA HIS A 211 -21.14 -6.48 11.55
C HIS A 211 -20.85 -5.04 11.12
N THR A 212 -21.83 -4.16 11.27
CA THR A 212 -21.66 -2.74 10.99
C THR A 212 -22.36 -1.87 12.02
N PHE A 213 -21.90 -0.63 12.17
CA PHE A 213 -22.51 0.37 13.05
C PHE A 213 -22.64 1.72 12.36
N SER A 214 -23.71 2.47 12.68
CA SER A 214 -23.98 3.80 12.11
C SER A 214 -23.77 4.95 13.11
N GLY A 215 -23.75 4.67 14.41
CA GLY A 215 -23.60 5.69 15.45
C GLY A 215 -22.18 6.25 15.54
N GLU A 216 -21.98 7.21 16.44
CA GLU A 216 -20.66 7.81 16.68
C GLU A 216 -19.66 6.80 17.28
N ARG A 217 -20.15 5.84 18.07
CA ARG A 217 -19.32 4.87 18.78
C ARG A 217 -20.01 3.52 18.90
N GLN A 218 -19.23 2.46 18.81
CA GLN A 218 -19.63 1.08 19.08
C GLN A 218 -18.60 0.44 20.01
N THR A 219 -19.02 -0.01 21.18
CA THR A 219 -18.16 -0.80 22.09
C THR A 219 -18.23 -2.27 21.72
N LEU A 220 -17.10 -2.96 21.73
CA LEU A 220 -16.96 -4.37 21.44
C LEU A 220 -16.25 -5.07 22.61
N SER A 221 -16.74 -6.25 22.94
CA SER A 221 -16.07 -7.21 23.81
C SER A 221 -15.84 -8.48 22.99
N VAL A 222 -14.61 -8.70 22.55
CA VAL A 222 -14.26 -9.84 21.69
C VAL A 222 -12.86 -10.34 22.04
N ALA A 223 -12.69 -11.66 22.01
CA ALA A 223 -11.46 -12.32 22.48
C ALA A 223 -11.05 -11.96 23.94
N GLY A 224 -12.00 -11.57 24.81
CA GLY A 224 -11.69 -11.04 26.14
C GLY A 224 -11.04 -9.65 26.16
N VAL A 225 -11.08 -8.92 25.05
CA VAL A 225 -10.59 -7.54 24.91
C VAL A 225 -11.78 -6.60 24.77
N GLU A 226 -11.78 -5.53 25.58
CA GLU A 226 -12.71 -4.41 25.45
C GLU A 226 -12.09 -3.33 24.56
N LEU A 227 -12.77 -2.98 23.47
CA LEU A 227 -12.36 -1.91 22.57
C LEU A 227 -13.55 -1.13 22.03
N GLU A 228 -13.27 0.01 21.41
CA GLU A 228 -14.30 0.86 20.83
C GLU A 228 -13.97 1.19 19.38
N LEU A 229 -14.98 1.11 18.51
CA LEU A 229 -14.95 1.63 17.16
C LEU A 229 -15.61 3.01 17.17
N VAL A 230 -14.92 4.03 16.66
CA VAL A 230 -15.43 5.41 16.71
C VAL A 230 -15.42 6.03 15.33
N ALA A 231 -16.55 6.62 14.94
CA ALA A 231 -16.71 7.40 13.73
C ALA A 231 -15.63 8.46 13.62
N ALA A 232 -14.92 8.49 12.49
CA ALA A 232 -13.89 9.49 12.26
C ALA A 232 -13.72 9.74 10.75
N PRO A 233 -14.69 10.39 10.09
CA PRO A 233 -14.59 10.69 8.66
C PRO A 233 -13.36 11.56 8.37
N GLY A 234 -12.58 11.20 7.36
CA GLY A 234 -11.34 11.91 7.00
C GLY A 234 -10.75 11.44 5.67
N GLU A 235 -9.88 10.42 5.68
CA GLU A 235 -9.37 9.78 4.44
C GLU A 235 -10.54 9.28 3.59
N THR A 236 -11.58 8.76 4.24
CA THR A 236 -12.86 8.36 3.62
C THR A 236 -14.07 8.77 4.47
N ASP A 237 -15.25 8.77 3.85
CA ASP A 237 -16.53 9.03 4.55
C ASP A 237 -16.90 7.88 5.51
N ASP A 238 -16.38 6.66 5.28
CA ASP A 238 -16.63 5.45 6.05
C ASP A 238 -15.52 5.09 7.04
N GLN A 239 -14.67 6.05 7.38
CA GLN A 239 -13.58 5.82 8.29
C GLN A 239 -13.97 5.80 9.76
N LEU A 240 -13.28 4.94 10.51
CA LEU A 240 -13.27 4.88 11.97
C LEU A 240 -11.84 4.87 12.51
N TYR A 241 -11.69 5.17 13.80
CA TYR A 241 -10.53 4.76 14.59
C TYR A 241 -10.93 3.68 15.61
N VAL A 242 -9.96 2.86 16.02
CA VAL A 242 -10.13 1.89 17.10
C VAL A 242 -9.47 2.43 18.37
N TRP A 243 -10.19 2.44 19.48
CA TRP A 243 -9.69 2.85 20.79
C TRP A 243 -9.63 1.68 21.75
N LEU A 244 -8.45 1.47 22.35
CA LEU A 244 -8.21 0.50 23.42
C LEU A 244 -8.10 1.28 24.74
N PRO A 245 -9.19 1.36 25.53
CA PRO A 245 -9.24 2.22 26.70
C PRO A 245 -8.27 1.82 27.80
N LYS A 246 -8.05 0.51 28.00
CA LYS A 246 -7.18 -0.01 29.05
C LYS A 246 -5.71 0.32 28.78
N GLU A 247 -5.26 0.12 27.55
CA GLU A 247 -3.89 0.37 27.10
C GLU A 247 -3.66 1.84 26.73
N LYS A 248 -4.73 2.63 26.58
CA LYS A 248 -4.73 4.02 26.11
C LYS A 248 -4.13 4.16 24.71
N ILE A 249 -4.48 3.24 23.81
CA ILE A 249 -3.97 3.19 22.44
C ILE A 249 -5.06 3.54 21.45
N VAL A 250 -4.72 4.36 20.46
CA VAL A 250 -5.57 4.67 19.31
C VAL A 250 -4.95 4.11 18.03
N PHE A 251 -5.75 3.39 17.25
CA PHE A 251 -5.46 3.03 15.87
C PHE A 251 -6.24 3.97 14.97
N ALA A 252 -5.59 5.02 14.49
CA ALA A 252 -6.24 6.15 13.83
C ALA A 252 -6.74 5.85 12.39
N GLY A 253 -6.48 4.64 11.86
CA GLY A 253 -6.53 4.38 10.43
C GLY A 253 -5.70 5.43 9.69
N ASP A 254 -6.20 5.90 8.56
CA ASP A 254 -5.53 6.88 7.71
C ASP A 254 -5.82 8.34 8.11
N ASN A 255 -6.33 8.60 9.32
CA ASN A 255 -6.54 9.98 9.78
C ASN A 255 -5.29 10.61 10.37
N PHE A 256 -4.30 9.79 10.75
CA PHE A 256 -3.03 10.27 11.26
C PHE A 256 -1.88 9.38 10.81
N TYR A 257 -0.96 9.97 10.05
CA TYR A 257 0.34 9.41 9.72
C TYR A 257 1.35 10.54 9.59
N GLN A 258 2.65 10.23 9.57
CA GLN A 258 3.71 11.25 9.58
C GLN A 258 3.85 12.04 8.26
N SER A 259 2.80 12.17 7.45
CA SER A 259 2.76 12.91 6.18
C SER A 259 1.53 13.81 6.16
N TRP A 260 1.57 14.88 5.36
CA TRP A 260 0.36 15.62 5.06
C TRP A 260 -0.62 14.73 4.27
N PRO A 261 -1.89 14.61 4.70
CA PRO A 261 -2.84 13.77 4.02
C PRO A 261 -3.28 14.34 2.67
N ASN A 262 -3.68 13.46 1.76
CA ASN A 262 -4.22 13.86 0.47
C ASN A 262 -5.64 14.41 0.62
N VAL A 263 -5.85 15.72 0.77
CA VAL A 263 -7.21 16.31 0.76
C VAL A 263 -7.91 16.21 -0.62
N TYR A 264 -7.10 15.99 -1.66
CA TYR A 264 -7.54 15.67 -3.02
C TYR A 264 -6.47 14.80 -3.69
N PRO A 265 -6.60 13.47 -3.64
CA PRO A 265 -5.64 12.55 -4.26
C PRO A 265 -5.49 12.78 -5.77
N LEU A 266 -4.25 12.87 -6.26
CA LEU A 266 -3.95 13.04 -7.70
C LEU A 266 -4.52 11.91 -8.58
N ARG A 267 -4.73 10.72 -7.98
CA ARG A 267 -5.37 9.57 -8.61
C ARG A 267 -6.81 9.84 -9.07
N GLY A 268 -7.45 10.90 -8.57
CA GLY A 268 -8.76 11.38 -9.00
C GLY A 268 -9.89 10.75 -8.19
N THR A 269 -10.24 11.37 -7.07
CA THR A 269 -11.39 11.02 -6.23
C THR A 269 -12.18 12.29 -5.87
N ALA A 270 -13.29 12.14 -5.14
CA ALA A 270 -13.95 13.31 -4.57
C ALA A 270 -13.02 14.04 -3.58
N ARG A 271 -13.18 15.36 -3.45
CA ARG A 271 -12.48 16.12 -2.40
C ARG A 271 -12.88 15.59 -1.02
N ARG A 272 -11.91 15.51 -0.12
CA ARG A 272 -12.12 15.16 1.29
C ARG A 272 -12.45 16.41 2.09
N SER A 273 -13.39 16.31 3.02
CA SER A 273 -13.78 17.43 3.87
C SER A 273 -12.72 17.66 4.95
N VAL A 274 -11.90 18.70 4.79
CA VAL A 274 -10.93 19.11 5.82
C VAL A 274 -11.65 19.44 7.14
N ARG A 275 -12.85 20.03 7.08
CA ARG A 275 -13.66 20.35 8.25
C ARG A 275 -14.11 19.10 9.03
N ASN A 276 -14.36 17.99 8.36
CA ASN A 276 -14.78 16.77 9.04
C ASN A 276 -13.58 16.01 9.63
N TRP A 277 -12.39 16.21 9.06
CA TRP A 277 -11.15 15.57 9.48
C TRP A 277 -10.57 16.20 10.76
N VAL A 278 -10.72 17.53 10.94
CA VAL A 278 -10.18 18.30 12.08
C VAL A 278 -11.16 18.51 13.23
#